data_AF-A0A421F2H9-F1
#
_entry.id   AF-A0A421F2H9-F1
#
_cell.length_a   1.000
_cell.length_b   1.000
_cell.length_c   1.000
_cell.angle_alpha   90.00
_cell.angle_beta   90.00
_cell.angle_gamma   90.00
#
_symmetry.space_group_name_H-M   'P 1'
#
loop_
_entity.id
_entity.type
_entity.pdbx_description
1 polymer ?
#
loop_
_entity_poly.entity_id
_entity_poly.type
_entity_poly.pdbx_seq_one_letter_code
_entity_poly.pdbx_strand_id
1 'polypeptide(L)'
;MQPYVDWIWENRIGPDADLTDDSNWNVMTSKNWIMDHIVHNNGSLNYCIRWDSNTTLSKTVASKFQDVLTRQFKAWNHWLIDYNCWPHDEITVDVVGFAVKEASLLDWADDSLGTIYAGSLDSDGVAQCSTDCYRFYDNAAGSWSDTSACTGDVFDLSLWLKQGLEGGYGWDWGEEVNLENMLENIDEDQLQIIAHEIGHGFGLPDFYETKDMPGTNFPVCIMEAGSSMTITPGDGWMLRRVLEHLKSRYDF
;
A
#
# COMPACT_ATOMS: atom_id res chain seq x y z
N MET A 1 9.95 15.18 -18.11
CA MET A 1 9.73 14.04 -17.20
C MET A 1 10.66 12.88 -17.51
N GLN A 2 10.75 12.40 -18.75
CA GLN A 2 11.59 11.24 -19.10
C GLN A 2 13.00 11.24 -18.47
N PRO A 3 13.81 12.31 -18.57
CA PRO A 3 15.16 12.29 -17.98
C PRO A 3 15.18 12.21 -16.45
N TYR A 4 14.12 12.70 -15.79
CA TYR A 4 14.00 12.62 -14.32
C TYR A 4 13.66 11.21 -13.88
N VAL A 5 12.75 10.56 -14.59
CA VAL A 5 12.32 9.19 -14.27
C VAL A 5 13.42 8.18 -14.61
N ASP A 6 14.18 8.42 -15.69
CA ASP A 6 15.41 7.65 -15.99
C ASP A 6 16.43 7.78 -14.85
N TRP A 7 16.67 9.01 -14.36
CA TRP A 7 17.58 9.22 -13.24
C TRP A 7 17.08 8.55 -11.95
N ILE A 8 15.79 8.66 -11.62
CA ILE A 8 15.20 8.00 -10.44
C ILE A 8 15.38 6.49 -10.54
N TRP A 9 15.12 5.92 -11.72
CA TRP A 9 15.34 4.50 -11.95
C TRP A 9 16.81 4.12 -11.71
N GLU A 10 17.75 4.83 -12.33
CA GLU A 10 19.18 4.51 -12.23
C GLU A 10 19.74 4.69 -10.81
N ASN A 11 19.25 5.68 -10.05
CA ASN A 11 19.90 6.11 -8.82
C ASN A 11 19.13 5.73 -7.55
N ARG A 12 17.81 5.49 -7.63
CA ARG A 12 16.96 5.30 -6.45
C ARG A 12 16.32 3.91 -6.36
N ILE A 13 15.78 3.38 -7.47
CA ILE A 13 14.89 2.20 -7.44
C ILE A 13 15.26 1.03 -8.36
N GLY A 14 16.23 1.22 -9.25
CA GLY A 14 16.62 0.23 -10.26
C GLY A 14 17.70 -0.75 -9.79
N PRO A 15 18.16 -1.65 -10.68
CA PRO A 15 19.12 -2.69 -10.35
C PRO A 15 20.51 -2.17 -9.94
N ASP A 16 20.87 -0.97 -10.41
CA ASP A 16 22.17 -0.35 -10.19
C ASP A 16 22.13 0.76 -9.11
N ALA A 17 20.99 0.92 -8.42
CA ALA A 17 20.85 1.91 -7.34
C ALA A 17 21.83 1.64 -6.19
N ASP A 18 22.37 2.70 -5.58
CA ASP A 18 23.29 2.58 -4.45
C ASP A 18 22.53 2.23 -3.17
N LEU A 19 22.55 0.94 -2.82
CA LEU A 19 21.88 0.39 -1.64
C LEU A 19 22.65 0.63 -0.33
N THR A 20 23.75 1.39 -0.35
CA THR A 20 24.38 1.88 0.89
C THR A 20 23.65 3.08 1.47
N ASP A 21 22.81 3.74 0.67
CA ASP A 21 21.83 4.73 1.08
C ASP A 21 20.50 4.02 1.38
N ASP A 22 19.97 4.19 2.59
CA ASP A 22 18.75 3.51 3.04
C ASP A 22 17.47 4.08 2.42
N SER A 23 17.56 5.24 1.77
CA SER A 23 16.46 5.80 0.96
C SER A 23 16.37 5.21 -0.45
N ASN A 24 17.23 4.25 -0.80
CA ASN A 24 17.26 3.57 -2.09
C ASN A 24 16.93 2.08 -1.96
N TRP A 25 16.35 1.50 -3.00
CA TRP A 25 16.12 0.06 -3.09
C TRP A 25 16.16 -0.41 -4.54
N ASN A 26 16.04 -1.73 -4.72
CA ASN A 26 15.92 -2.31 -6.05
C ASN A 26 14.55 -2.96 -6.17
N VAL A 27 13.64 -2.33 -6.90
CA VAL A 27 12.28 -2.82 -7.15
C VAL A 27 12.29 -4.19 -7.84
N MET A 28 13.37 -4.53 -8.55
CA MET A 28 13.50 -5.80 -9.24
C MET A 28 13.77 -7.01 -8.33
N THR A 29 14.12 -6.82 -7.05
CA THR A 29 14.45 -7.94 -6.14
C THR A 29 13.25 -8.56 -5.45
N SER A 30 12.15 -7.80 -5.26
CA SER A 30 10.89 -8.31 -4.73
C SER A 30 9.88 -8.56 -5.85
N LYS A 31 9.02 -9.56 -5.65
CA LYS A 31 7.84 -9.90 -6.46
C LYS A 31 6.54 -9.84 -5.64
N ASN A 32 6.56 -9.08 -4.54
CA ASN A 32 5.43 -8.91 -3.63
C ASN A 32 4.85 -7.49 -3.68
N TRP A 33 5.22 -6.67 -4.68
CA TRP A 33 4.72 -5.30 -4.74
C TRP A 33 3.20 -5.30 -4.96
N ILE A 34 2.53 -4.21 -4.61
CA ILE A 34 1.10 -4.02 -4.86
C ILE A 34 0.74 -4.35 -6.34
N MET A 35 1.62 -3.96 -7.26
CA MET A 35 1.43 -4.27 -8.69
C MET A 35 1.43 -5.78 -8.99
N ASP A 36 2.29 -6.54 -8.32
CA ASP A 36 2.33 -8.00 -8.46
C ASP A 36 1.04 -8.63 -7.94
N HIS A 37 0.49 -8.14 -6.82
CA HIS A 37 -0.81 -8.56 -6.27
C HIS A 37 -1.97 -8.23 -7.21
N ILE A 38 -2.05 -7.01 -7.72
CA ILE A 38 -3.10 -6.59 -8.66
C ILE A 38 -3.14 -7.53 -9.88
N VAL A 39 -1.98 -7.79 -10.48
CA VAL A 39 -1.89 -8.66 -11.66
C VAL A 39 -2.25 -10.10 -11.30
N HIS A 40 -1.73 -10.62 -10.18
CA HIS A 40 -2.02 -11.98 -9.73
C HIS A 40 -3.51 -12.22 -9.47
N ASN A 41 -4.18 -11.23 -8.89
CA ASN A 41 -5.59 -11.29 -8.54
C ASN A 41 -6.53 -10.75 -9.63
N ASN A 42 -5.99 -10.43 -10.82
CA ASN A 42 -6.76 -9.92 -11.94
C ASN A 42 -7.56 -8.63 -11.61
N GLY A 43 -6.88 -7.64 -11.03
CA GLY A 43 -7.47 -6.32 -10.75
C GLY A 43 -8.15 -6.20 -9.39
N SER A 44 -7.89 -7.10 -8.43
CA SER A 44 -8.47 -7.00 -7.09
C SER A 44 -7.42 -7.06 -5.97
N LEU A 45 -7.74 -6.42 -4.84
CA LEU A 45 -6.93 -6.43 -3.62
C LEU A 45 -7.82 -6.65 -2.40
N ASN A 46 -7.44 -7.60 -1.56
CA ASN A 46 -8.09 -7.82 -0.28
C ASN A 46 -7.25 -7.22 0.85
N TYR A 47 -7.88 -6.44 1.71
CA TYR A 47 -7.25 -5.76 2.84
C TYR A 47 -7.67 -6.35 4.19
N CYS A 48 -6.68 -6.52 5.07
CA CYS A 48 -6.91 -6.67 6.51
C CYS A 48 -6.66 -5.33 7.22
N ILE A 49 -7.63 -4.88 8.03
CA ILE A 49 -7.45 -3.71 8.89
C ILE A 49 -6.82 -4.13 10.21
N ARG A 50 -5.75 -3.47 10.62
CA ARG A 50 -5.11 -3.64 11.93
C ARG A 50 -5.36 -2.39 12.78
N TRP A 51 -6.22 -2.51 13.78
CA TRP A 51 -6.55 -1.40 14.68
C TRP A 51 -5.54 -1.33 15.83
N ASP A 52 -4.53 -0.47 15.70
CA ASP A 52 -3.53 -0.23 16.74
C ASP A 52 -3.89 1.01 17.58
N SER A 53 -5.01 0.90 18.28
CA SER A 53 -5.50 1.91 19.21
C SER A 53 -6.20 1.27 20.40
N ASN A 54 -6.24 2.01 21.52
CA ASN A 54 -7.02 1.64 22.69
C ASN A 54 -8.43 2.29 22.69
N THR A 55 -8.78 3.01 21.62
CA THR A 55 -10.09 3.63 21.48
C THR A 55 -11.07 2.66 20.80
N THR A 56 -12.37 2.81 21.08
CA THR A 56 -13.41 2.01 20.45
C THR A 56 -13.60 2.45 18.99
N LEU A 57 -13.45 1.51 18.06
CA LEU A 57 -13.81 1.67 16.66
C LEU A 57 -15.31 1.38 16.48
N SER A 58 -16.03 2.35 15.91
CA SER A 58 -17.45 2.15 15.56
C SER A 58 -17.62 1.48 14.20
N LYS A 59 -18.66 0.67 14.05
CA LYS A 59 -19.02 -0.02 12.80
C LYS A 59 -19.22 0.96 11.65
N THR A 60 -19.80 2.13 11.94
CA THR A 60 -20.01 3.20 10.96
C THR A 60 -18.70 3.82 10.45
N VAL A 61 -17.70 3.96 11.32
CA VAL A 61 -16.37 4.43 10.89
C VAL A 61 -15.66 3.30 10.14
N ALA A 62 -15.66 2.08 10.69
CA ALA A 62 -15.02 0.92 10.08
C ALA A 62 -15.53 0.64 8.66
N SER A 63 -16.85 0.80 8.41
CA SER A 63 -17.44 0.60 7.09
C SER A 63 -16.93 1.57 6.02
N LYS A 64 -16.25 2.67 6.38
CA LYS A 64 -15.70 3.63 5.42
C LYS A 64 -14.32 3.25 4.90
N PHE A 65 -13.58 2.35 5.56
CA PHE A 65 -12.19 2.07 5.20
C PHE A 65 -12.04 1.47 3.80
N GLN A 66 -12.96 0.60 3.39
CA GLN A 66 -12.98 0.06 2.02
C GLN A 66 -13.13 1.17 0.98
N ASP A 67 -14.05 2.12 1.19
CA ASP A 67 -14.26 3.25 0.29
C ASP A 67 -13.02 4.16 0.24
N VAL A 68 -12.34 4.39 1.38
CA VAL A 68 -11.10 5.18 1.41
C VAL A 68 -10.03 4.53 0.54
N LEU A 69 -9.74 3.24 0.78
CA LEU A 69 -8.75 2.48 0.01
C LEU A 69 -9.12 2.48 -1.48
N THR A 70 -10.38 2.21 -1.80
CA THR A 70 -10.90 2.23 -3.19
C THR A 70 -10.59 3.56 -3.88
N ARG A 71 -10.83 4.70 -3.21
CA ARG A 71 -10.50 6.03 -3.79
C ARG A 71 -9.00 6.23 -3.99
N GLN A 72 -8.16 5.77 -3.07
CA GLN A 72 -6.70 5.91 -3.20
C GLN A 72 -6.16 5.06 -4.35
N PHE A 73 -6.59 3.79 -4.45
CA PHE A 73 -6.21 2.90 -5.55
C PHE A 73 -6.73 3.37 -6.90
N LYS A 74 -7.94 3.93 -6.94
CA LYS A 74 -8.46 4.56 -8.16
C LYS A 74 -7.57 5.72 -8.62
N ALA A 75 -7.10 6.56 -7.70
CA ALA A 75 -6.25 7.70 -8.02
C ALA A 75 -4.87 7.27 -8.54
N TRP A 76 -4.28 6.21 -7.99
CA TRP A 76 -3.05 5.61 -8.52
C TRP A 76 -3.28 4.92 -9.88
N ASN A 77 -4.30 4.06 -9.98
CA ASN A 77 -4.59 3.28 -11.18
C ASN A 77 -4.89 4.15 -12.40
N HIS A 78 -5.46 5.35 -12.19
CA HIS A 78 -5.69 6.34 -13.26
C HIS A 78 -4.47 6.55 -14.16
N TRP A 79 -3.26 6.48 -13.61
CA TRP A 79 -2.03 6.69 -14.36
C TRP A 79 -1.62 5.51 -15.23
N LEU A 80 -2.16 4.30 -14.97
CA LEU A 80 -1.85 3.09 -15.72
C LEU A 80 -2.86 2.78 -16.83
N ILE A 81 -4.09 3.30 -16.74
CA ILE A 81 -5.12 3.14 -17.77
C ILE A 81 -4.57 3.60 -19.13
N ASP A 82 -4.83 2.79 -20.17
CA ASP A 82 -4.32 2.97 -21.55
C ASP A 82 -2.79 3.01 -21.68
N TYR A 83 -2.03 2.65 -20.64
CA TYR A 83 -0.57 2.66 -20.65
C TYR A 83 0.00 1.24 -20.73
N ASN A 84 0.93 1.01 -21.66
CA ASN A 84 1.73 -0.22 -21.74
C ASN A 84 0.92 -1.53 -21.65
N CYS A 85 -0.28 -1.56 -22.26
CA CYS A 85 -1.22 -2.69 -22.24
C CYS A 85 -1.74 -3.08 -20.84
N TRP A 86 -1.71 -2.17 -19.86
CA TRP A 86 -2.32 -2.41 -18.55
C TRP A 86 -3.80 -2.81 -18.70
N PRO A 87 -4.24 -3.96 -18.16
CA PRO A 87 -5.55 -4.53 -18.47
C PRO A 87 -6.65 -4.12 -17.48
N HIS A 88 -6.33 -3.31 -16.47
CA HIS A 88 -7.25 -3.01 -15.37
C HIS A 88 -7.72 -1.54 -15.41
N ASP A 89 -8.92 -1.31 -15.93
CA ASP A 89 -9.58 0.00 -15.89
C ASP A 89 -10.02 0.40 -14.47
N GLU A 90 -10.20 -0.60 -13.61
CA GLU A 90 -10.58 -0.45 -12.21
C GLU A 90 -9.81 -1.46 -11.35
N ILE A 91 -9.50 -1.05 -10.11
CA ILE A 91 -8.98 -1.94 -9.07
C ILE A 91 -10.08 -2.11 -8.03
N THR A 92 -10.55 -3.34 -7.85
CA THR A 92 -11.52 -3.68 -6.80
C THR A 92 -10.78 -3.85 -5.48
N VAL A 93 -11.26 -3.19 -4.42
CA VAL A 93 -10.68 -3.32 -3.10
C VAL A 93 -11.75 -3.81 -2.13
N ASP A 94 -11.46 -4.88 -1.41
CA ASP A 94 -12.34 -5.46 -0.39
C ASP A 94 -11.65 -5.46 0.96
N VAL A 95 -12.33 -5.00 2.01
CA VAL A 95 -11.87 -5.20 3.38
C VAL A 95 -12.45 -6.50 3.90
N VAL A 96 -11.58 -7.46 4.20
CA VAL A 96 -11.97 -8.84 4.50
C VAL A 96 -11.75 -9.25 5.96
N GLY A 97 -11.09 -8.41 6.75
CA GLY A 97 -10.84 -8.68 8.14
C GLY A 97 -10.47 -7.47 8.97
N PHE A 98 -10.73 -7.57 10.26
CA PHE A 98 -10.41 -6.56 11.27
C PHE A 98 -9.68 -7.23 12.44
N ALA A 99 -8.44 -6.83 12.68
CA ALA A 99 -7.65 -7.24 13.82
C ALA A 99 -7.69 -6.18 14.93
N VAL A 100 -8.01 -6.61 16.14
CA VAL A 100 -8.09 -5.75 17.33
C VAL A 100 -7.46 -6.41 18.54
N LYS A 101 -6.91 -5.63 19.48
CA LYS A 101 -6.31 -6.16 20.71
C LYS A 101 -7.34 -6.89 21.58
N GLU A 102 -8.55 -6.34 21.67
CA GLU A 102 -9.67 -6.91 22.40
C GLU A 102 -10.96 -6.70 21.63
N ALA A 103 -11.88 -7.67 21.64
CA ALA A 103 -13.15 -7.57 20.93
C ALA A 103 -14.03 -6.41 21.44
N SER A 104 -13.83 -5.99 22.69
CA SER A 104 -14.48 -4.82 23.32
C SER A 104 -14.13 -3.47 22.67
N LEU A 105 -13.06 -3.43 21.86
CA LEU A 105 -12.69 -2.25 21.08
C LEU A 105 -13.55 -2.07 19.84
N LEU A 106 -14.41 -3.02 19.49
CA LEU A 106 -15.39 -2.89 18.41
C LEU A 106 -16.78 -2.71 19.01
N ASP A 107 -17.56 -1.78 18.45
CA ASP A 107 -18.99 -1.66 18.82
C ASP A 107 -19.91 -2.65 18.06
N TRP A 108 -19.32 -3.56 17.27
CA TRP A 108 -19.97 -4.66 16.59
C TRP A 108 -19.27 -6.00 16.86
N ALA A 109 -19.98 -7.10 16.61
CA ALA A 109 -19.49 -8.46 16.89
C ALA A 109 -19.82 -9.48 15.80
N ASP A 110 -20.45 -9.05 14.71
CA ASP A 110 -20.72 -9.90 13.54
C ASP A 110 -19.65 -9.71 12.46
N ASP A 111 -19.55 -10.66 11.52
CA ASP A 111 -18.56 -10.61 10.43
C ASP A 111 -19.06 -9.79 9.22
N SER A 112 -19.98 -8.85 9.41
CA SER A 112 -20.57 -8.09 8.28
C SER A 112 -19.60 -7.12 7.61
N LEU A 113 -18.44 -6.84 8.23
CA LEU A 113 -17.34 -6.06 7.65
C LEU A 113 -16.10 -6.95 7.39
N GLY A 114 -16.23 -8.28 7.45
CA GLY A 114 -15.11 -9.22 7.41
C GLY A 114 -14.83 -9.86 8.75
N THR A 115 -13.91 -10.83 8.74
CA THR A 115 -13.59 -11.67 9.92
C THR A 115 -12.95 -10.84 11.03
N ILE A 116 -13.44 -10.99 12.27
CA ILE A 116 -12.84 -10.33 13.44
C ILE A 116 -11.72 -11.20 14.05
N TYR A 117 -10.50 -10.69 14.06
CA TYR A 117 -9.33 -11.30 14.71
C TYR A 117 -9.01 -10.57 16.01
N ALA A 118 -9.68 -10.96 17.10
CA ALA A 118 -9.47 -10.36 18.42
C ALA A 118 -8.38 -11.09 19.22
N GLY A 119 -7.40 -10.35 19.74
CA GLY A 119 -6.37 -10.87 20.66
C GLY A 119 -5.24 -11.65 19.98
N SER A 120 -5.25 -11.76 18.65
CA SER A 120 -4.10 -12.25 17.89
C SER A 120 -3.11 -11.11 17.71
N LEU A 121 -1.96 -11.17 18.38
CA LEU A 121 -0.97 -10.10 18.39
C LEU A 121 0.34 -10.57 17.73
N ASP A 122 1.02 -9.65 17.05
CA ASP A 122 2.39 -9.85 16.56
C ASP A 122 3.43 -9.74 17.68
N SER A 123 4.72 -9.79 17.32
CA SER A 123 5.84 -9.69 18.27
C SER A 123 5.91 -8.36 19.02
N ASP A 124 5.33 -7.29 18.46
CA ASP A 124 5.32 -5.95 19.03
C ASP A 124 4.03 -5.66 19.80
N GLY A 125 3.13 -6.64 19.90
CA GLY A 125 1.87 -6.55 20.61
C GLY A 125 0.78 -5.84 19.81
N VAL A 126 0.95 -5.67 18.50
CA VAL A 126 -0.03 -5.07 17.60
C VAL A 126 -0.96 -6.17 17.07
N ALA A 127 -2.27 -5.92 17.07
CA ALA A 127 -3.24 -6.90 16.60
C ALA A 127 -3.04 -7.21 15.11
N GLN A 128 -3.08 -8.48 14.72
CA GLN A 128 -2.87 -8.93 13.34
C GLN A 128 -3.95 -9.92 12.89
N CYS A 129 -4.28 -9.89 11.59
CA CYS A 129 -5.06 -10.96 10.97
C CYS A 129 -4.25 -12.26 10.95
N SER A 130 -4.91 -13.39 10.71
CA SER A 130 -4.22 -14.69 10.64
C SER A 130 -3.15 -14.69 9.54
N THR A 131 -1.93 -15.09 9.90
CA THR A 131 -0.84 -15.28 8.92
C THR A 131 -1.16 -16.38 7.92
N ASP A 132 -2.03 -17.33 8.28
CA ASP A 132 -2.50 -18.40 7.37
C ASP A 132 -3.35 -17.84 6.22
N CYS A 133 -3.90 -16.63 6.39
CA CYS A 133 -4.70 -15.91 5.40
C CYS A 133 -3.90 -14.85 4.64
N TYR A 134 -2.62 -14.65 4.95
CA TYR A 134 -1.81 -13.65 4.28
C TYR A 134 -1.23 -14.19 2.97
N ARG A 135 -1.65 -13.60 1.85
CA ARG A 135 -1.06 -13.84 0.55
C ARG A 135 0.23 -13.03 0.45
N PHE A 136 1.35 -13.70 0.22
CA PHE A 136 2.61 -13.02 -0.12
C PHE A 136 3.40 -13.88 -1.12
N TYR A 137 4.22 -13.26 -1.95
CA TYR A 137 5.13 -13.95 -2.86
C TYR A 137 6.46 -14.23 -2.16
N ASP A 138 6.73 -15.51 -1.89
CA ASP A 138 8.01 -15.93 -1.37
C ASP A 138 9.04 -15.97 -2.51
N ASN A 139 9.97 -15.00 -2.52
CA ASN A 139 11.03 -14.93 -3.53
C ASN A 139 12.01 -16.13 -3.46
N ALA A 140 12.21 -16.72 -2.28
CA ALA A 140 13.08 -17.87 -2.10
C ALA A 140 12.43 -19.16 -2.61
N ALA A 141 11.13 -19.34 -2.34
CA ALA A 141 10.35 -20.46 -2.87
C ALA A 141 9.98 -20.26 -4.35
N GLY A 142 9.91 -19.01 -4.82
CA GLY A 142 9.50 -18.66 -6.17
C GLY A 142 8.00 -18.86 -6.41
N SER A 143 7.17 -18.72 -5.37
CA SER A 143 5.73 -18.93 -5.45
C SER A 143 4.95 -18.07 -4.44
N TRP A 144 3.67 -17.85 -4.71
CA TRP A 144 2.73 -17.32 -3.73
C TRP A 144 2.56 -18.27 -2.54
N SER A 145 2.25 -17.70 -1.38
CA SER A 145 2.02 -18.44 -0.13
C SER A 145 0.86 -19.42 -0.24
N ASP A 146 0.99 -20.56 0.44
CA ASP A 146 -0.08 -21.54 0.58
C ASP A 146 -1.06 -21.08 1.67
N THR A 147 -2.22 -20.60 1.24
CA THR A 147 -3.29 -20.10 2.11
C THR A 147 -4.40 -21.13 2.33
N SER A 148 -4.15 -22.41 2.05
CA SER A 148 -5.14 -23.49 2.24
C SER A 148 -5.57 -23.71 3.70
N ALA A 149 -4.77 -23.24 4.67
CA ALA A 149 -5.11 -23.24 6.09
C ALA A 149 -5.95 -22.03 6.53
N CYS A 150 -6.15 -21.02 5.65
CA CYS A 150 -6.96 -19.86 5.96
C CYS A 150 -8.41 -20.26 6.23
N THR A 151 -8.94 -19.84 7.38
CA THR A 151 -10.33 -20.07 7.78
C THR A 151 -11.24 -18.87 7.52
N GLY A 152 -10.67 -17.71 7.21
CA GLY A 152 -11.39 -16.52 6.74
C GLY A 152 -11.16 -16.30 5.25
N ASP A 153 -11.19 -15.04 4.83
CA ASP A 153 -10.82 -14.65 3.48
C ASP A 153 -9.33 -14.31 3.41
N VAL A 154 -8.70 -14.70 2.31
CA VAL A 154 -7.30 -14.40 2.04
C VAL A 154 -7.14 -12.91 1.77
N PHE A 155 -6.13 -12.28 2.39
CA PHE A 155 -5.81 -10.87 2.19
C PHE A 155 -4.42 -10.69 1.58
N ASP A 156 -4.25 -9.59 0.85
CA ASP A 156 -3.05 -9.20 0.11
C ASP A 156 -2.22 -8.17 0.85
N LEU A 157 -2.89 -7.22 1.49
CA LEU A 157 -2.28 -6.05 2.09
C LEU A 157 -2.94 -5.78 3.44
N SER A 158 -2.26 -5.03 4.29
CA SER A 158 -2.77 -4.64 5.59
C SER A 158 -2.71 -3.13 5.78
N LEU A 159 -3.78 -2.55 6.33
CA LEU A 159 -3.84 -1.15 6.72
C LEU A 159 -3.82 -1.05 8.25
N TRP A 160 -2.75 -0.50 8.79
CA TRP A 160 -2.52 -0.38 10.22
C TRP A 160 -2.85 1.04 10.63
N LEU A 161 -3.85 1.18 11.49
CA LEU A 161 -4.29 2.47 11.98
C LEU A 161 -3.70 2.70 13.37
N LYS A 162 -2.57 3.39 13.41
CA LYS A 162 -1.77 3.54 14.63
C LYS A 162 -2.00 4.86 15.32
N GLN A 163 -2.43 4.76 16.57
CA GLN A 163 -2.68 5.91 17.42
C GLN A 163 -1.36 6.65 17.74
N GLY A 164 -1.32 7.95 17.42
CA GLY A 164 -0.20 8.82 17.74
C GLY A 164 1.07 8.60 16.91
N LEU A 165 1.01 7.86 15.80
CA LEU A 165 2.10 7.78 14.83
C LEU A 165 2.31 9.15 14.16
N GLU A 166 3.55 9.58 13.92
CA GLU A 166 3.79 10.77 13.08
C GLU A 166 4.03 10.33 11.63
N GLY A 167 3.15 10.71 10.71
CA GLY A 167 3.24 10.31 9.29
C GLY A 167 2.69 8.90 9.04
N GLY A 168 3.45 8.12 8.28
CA GLY A 168 3.13 6.74 7.93
C GLY A 168 4.36 5.95 7.50
N TYR A 169 4.15 4.66 7.26
CA TYR A 169 5.08 3.73 6.64
C TYR A 169 4.34 2.89 5.61
N GLY A 170 4.94 2.71 4.44
CA GLY A 170 4.38 1.90 3.37
C GLY A 170 5.43 0.98 2.78
N TRP A 171 5.02 -0.22 2.41
CA TRP A 171 5.88 -1.17 1.69
C TRP A 171 5.04 -2.23 0.97
N ASP A 172 5.67 -3.34 0.60
CA ASP A 172 5.03 -4.46 -0.10
C ASP A 172 3.97 -5.23 0.72
N TRP A 173 3.84 -4.95 2.03
CA TRP A 173 2.83 -5.55 2.93
C TRP A 173 1.60 -4.65 3.18
N GLY A 174 1.60 -3.43 2.66
CA GLY A 174 0.55 -2.42 2.86
C GLY A 174 1.06 -1.17 3.55
N GLU A 175 0.22 -0.57 4.39
CA GLU A 175 0.43 0.75 4.97
C GLU A 175 0.19 0.75 6.49
N GLU A 176 1.02 1.48 7.22
CA GLU A 176 0.82 1.87 8.62
C GLU A 176 0.73 3.39 8.69
N VAL A 177 -0.41 3.93 9.13
CA VAL A 177 -0.69 5.37 9.04
C VAL A 177 -1.15 5.94 10.38
N ASN A 178 -0.91 7.24 10.55
CA ASN A 178 -1.47 8.03 11.64
C ASN A 178 -3.01 7.89 11.67
N LEU A 179 -3.50 7.29 12.76
CA LEU A 179 -4.93 7.07 12.97
C LEU A 179 -5.73 8.38 13.00
N GLU A 180 -5.27 9.36 13.76
CA GLU A 180 -5.97 10.63 13.96
C GLU A 180 -6.19 11.37 12.63
N ASN A 181 -5.15 11.45 11.80
CA ASN A 181 -5.18 12.05 10.48
C ASN A 181 -6.09 11.27 9.52
N MET A 182 -6.01 9.94 9.54
CA MET A 182 -6.91 9.10 8.75
C MET A 182 -8.38 9.36 9.08
N LEU A 183 -8.72 9.43 10.37
CA LEU A 183 -10.10 9.67 10.81
C LEU A 183 -10.57 11.09 10.53
N GLU A 184 -9.71 12.10 10.67
CA GLU A 184 -10.03 13.50 10.37
C GLU A 184 -10.37 13.71 8.90
N ASN A 185 -9.67 12.99 8.00
CA ASN A 185 -9.78 13.16 6.54
C ASN A 185 -10.53 12.00 5.85
N ILE A 186 -11.21 11.13 6.60
CA ILE A 186 -11.81 9.87 6.10
C ILE A 186 -12.80 10.05 4.93
N ASP A 187 -13.40 11.23 4.82
CA ASP A 187 -14.37 11.58 3.79
C ASP A 187 -13.77 12.36 2.61
N GLU A 188 -12.45 12.61 2.59
CA GLU A 188 -11.76 13.27 1.48
C GLU A 188 -11.54 12.33 0.29
N ASP A 189 -11.42 12.91 -0.91
CA ASP A 189 -11.19 12.14 -2.14
C ASP A 189 -9.84 11.42 -2.11
N GLN A 190 -8.79 12.12 -1.68
CA GLN A 190 -7.46 11.56 -1.46
C GLN A 190 -6.95 11.97 -0.08
N LEU A 191 -6.44 11.00 0.66
CA LEU A 191 -5.87 11.23 1.98
C LEU A 191 -4.35 11.16 1.84
N GLN A 192 -3.69 12.30 2.06
CA GLN A 192 -2.28 12.49 1.72
C GLN A 192 -1.37 11.36 2.23
N ILE A 193 -1.46 10.99 3.52
CA ILE A 193 -0.56 10.01 4.14
C ILE A 193 -0.75 8.63 3.51
N ILE A 194 -1.96 8.08 3.54
CA ILE A 194 -2.20 6.75 2.95
C ILE A 194 -1.94 6.71 1.44
N ALA A 195 -2.24 7.78 0.70
CA ALA A 195 -1.91 7.85 -0.72
C ALA A 195 -0.40 7.83 -0.98
N HIS A 196 0.38 8.49 -0.12
CA HIS A 196 1.84 8.45 -0.10
C HIS A 196 2.35 7.03 0.21
N GLU A 197 1.86 6.40 1.30
CA GLU A 197 2.31 5.07 1.71
C GLU A 197 2.00 3.99 0.66
N ILE A 198 0.85 4.08 -0.03
CA ILE A 198 0.54 3.20 -1.18
C ILE A 198 1.58 3.37 -2.29
N GLY A 199 2.14 4.57 -2.47
CA GLY A 199 3.24 4.82 -3.40
C GLY A 199 4.47 3.97 -3.11
N HIS A 200 4.84 3.81 -1.84
CA HIS A 200 5.91 2.88 -1.44
C HIS A 200 5.55 1.42 -1.70
N GLY A 201 4.29 1.03 -1.57
CA GLY A 201 3.81 -0.31 -1.96
C GLY A 201 3.89 -0.58 -3.46
N PHE A 202 3.91 0.47 -4.29
CA PHE A 202 4.29 0.39 -5.71
C PHE A 202 5.81 0.46 -5.95
N GLY A 203 6.62 0.54 -4.92
CA GLY A 203 8.08 0.60 -4.97
C GLY A 203 8.64 2.00 -5.23
N LEU A 204 7.87 3.07 -5.00
CA LEU A 204 8.34 4.45 -5.19
C LEU A 204 9.05 4.99 -3.93
N PRO A 205 10.17 5.71 -4.05
CA PRO A 205 10.92 6.18 -2.90
C PRO A 205 10.51 7.57 -2.44
N ASP A 206 10.93 7.93 -1.23
CA ASP A 206 10.83 9.31 -0.74
C ASP A 206 11.75 10.26 -1.50
N PHE A 207 11.33 11.53 -1.54
CA PHE A 207 12.11 12.63 -2.10
C PHE A 207 12.24 13.77 -1.11
N TYR A 208 12.79 13.54 0.09
CA TYR A 208 12.79 14.56 1.16
C TYR A 208 14.06 15.41 1.19
N GLU A 209 15.16 14.90 0.63
CA GLU A 209 16.42 15.62 0.57
C GLU A 209 16.79 16.02 -0.87
N THR A 210 17.64 17.03 -1.01
CA THR A 210 18.14 17.43 -2.34
C THR A 210 18.90 16.30 -3.04
N LYS A 211 19.54 15.38 -2.28
CA LYS A 211 20.24 14.20 -2.84
C LYS A 211 19.27 13.19 -3.47
N ASP A 212 18.02 13.18 -3.02
CA ASP A 212 17.01 12.22 -3.44
C ASP A 212 16.44 12.58 -4.83
N MET A 213 16.67 13.82 -5.29
CA MET A 213 16.07 14.39 -6.49
C MET A 213 17.09 14.57 -7.63
N PRO A 214 16.66 14.45 -8.90
CA PRO A 214 17.54 14.70 -10.05
C PRO A 214 17.95 16.17 -10.23
N GLY A 215 17.34 17.10 -9.50
CA GLY A 215 17.69 18.52 -9.50
C GLY A 215 16.61 19.43 -8.91
N THR A 216 16.88 20.73 -8.80
CA THR A 216 15.99 21.70 -8.11
C THR A 216 14.67 21.99 -8.82
N ASN A 217 14.50 21.54 -10.07
CA ASN A 217 13.25 21.65 -10.83
C ASN A 217 12.50 20.32 -10.84
N PHE A 218 12.69 19.49 -9.81
CA PHE A 218 11.96 18.24 -9.66
C PHE A 218 10.45 18.51 -9.62
N PRO A 219 9.64 17.78 -10.39
CA PRO A 219 8.20 18.00 -10.43
C PRO A 219 7.56 17.67 -9.09
N VAL A 220 6.59 18.50 -8.69
CA VAL A 220 5.72 18.26 -7.53
C VAL A 220 5.14 16.85 -7.61
N CYS A 221 5.24 16.11 -6.51
CA CYS A 221 4.78 14.74 -6.39
C CYS A 221 4.32 14.46 -4.95
N ILE A 222 3.47 13.45 -4.75
CA ILE A 222 3.03 13.09 -3.39
C ILE A 222 4.17 12.44 -2.60
N MET A 223 5.13 11.82 -3.29
CA MET A 223 6.32 11.21 -2.69
C MET A 223 7.36 12.22 -2.14
N GLU A 224 7.15 13.53 -2.35
CA GLU A 224 7.89 14.61 -1.70
C GLU A 224 7.01 15.22 -0.60
N ALA A 225 7.38 15.01 0.67
CA ALA A 225 6.56 15.40 1.82
C ALA A 225 6.22 16.90 1.77
N GLY A 226 4.91 17.20 1.78
CA GLY A 226 4.39 18.57 1.76
C GLY A 226 4.41 19.25 0.39
N SER A 227 4.91 18.61 -0.67
CA SER A 227 4.89 19.14 -2.03
C SER A 227 3.50 19.06 -2.67
N SER A 228 2.75 18.00 -2.37
CA SER A 228 1.39 17.78 -2.85
C SER A 228 0.50 17.09 -1.81
N MET A 229 -0.79 17.42 -1.83
CA MET A 229 -1.83 16.72 -1.06
C MET A 229 -2.48 15.57 -1.83
N THR A 230 -2.20 15.47 -3.13
CA THR A 230 -2.81 14.48 -4.04
C THR A 230 -1.76 13.89 -4.97
N ILE A 231 -2.02 12.70 -5.49
CA ILE A 231 -1.20 12.06 -6.53
C ILE A 231 -1.19 12.95 -7.78
N THR A 232 -0.02 13.13 -8.36
CA THR A 232 0.26 14.08 -9.44
C THR A 232 0.76 13.38 -10.71
N PRO A 233 0.96 14.11 -11.83
CA PRO A 233 1.66 13.55 -12.98
C PRO A 233 3.08 13.07 -12.67
N GLY A 234 3.78 13.66 -11.70
CA GLY A 234 5.12 13.22 -11.30
C GLY A 234 5.09 11.77 -10.80
N ASP A 235 4.18 11.50 -9.88
CA ASP A 235 3.92 10.18 -9.31
C ASP A 235 3.53 9.17 -10.38
N GLY A 236 2.58 9.54 -11.27
CA GLY A 236 2.13 8.68 -12.34
C GLY A 236 3.24 8.26 -13.31
N TRP A 237 4.17 9.16 -13.63
CA TRP A 237 5.31 8.82 -14.48
C TRP A 237 6.32 7.91 -13.79
N MET A 238 6.52 8.05 -12.47
CA MET A 238 7.35 7.12 -11.70
C MET A 238 6.69 5.74 -11.61
N LEU A 239 5.38 5.66 -11.35
CA LEU A 239 4.62 4.41 -11.33
C LEU A 239 4.69 3.68 -12.68
N ARG A 240 4.55 4.42 -13.80
CA ARG A 240 4.70 3.87 -15.16
C ARG A 240 6.08 3.26 -15.40
N ARG A 241 7.13 3.87 -14.86
CA ARG A 241 8.49 3.33 -14.97
C ARG A 241 8.63 2.02 -14.24
N VAL A 242 8.05 1.89 -13.04
CA VAL A 242 7.99 0.61 -12.34
C VAL A 242 7.30 -0.43 -13.24
N LEU A 243 6.12 -0.13 -13.79
CA LEU A 243 5.40 -1.05 -14.68
C LEU A 243 6.24 -1.46 -15.91
N GLU A 244 6.94 -0.53 -16.56
CA GLU A 244 7.79 -0.84 -17.73
C GLU A 244 8.81 -1.94 -17.45
N HIS A 245 9.42 -1.93 -16.28
CA HIS A 245 10.43 -2.91 -15.89
C HIS A 245 9.82 -4.18 -15.29
N LEU A 246 8.71 -4.06 -14.56
CA LEU A 246 8.01 -5.20 -13.97
C LEU A 246 7.21 -6.01 -15.00
N LYS A 247 6.75 -5.40 -16.10
CA LYS A 247 5.85 -6.02 -17.09
C LYS A 247 6.33 -7.37 -17.61
N SER A 248 7.64 -7.57 -17.77
CA SER A 248 8.19 -8.87 -18.19
C SER A 248 7.86 -10.06 -17.27
N ARG A 249 7.40 -9.78 -16.05
CA ARG A 249 6.94 -10.78 -15.06
C ARG A 249 5.49 -11.22 -15.28
N TYR A 250 4.72 -10.44 -16.04
CA TYR A 250 3.27 -10.56 -16.17
C TYR A 250 2.87 -11.13 -17.53
N ASP A 251 1.76 -11.86 -17.55
CA ASP A 251 1.19 -12.47 -18.76
C ASP A 251 -0.13 -11.77 -19.11
N PHE A 252 -0.02 -10.58 -19.72
CA PHE A 252 -1.11 -9.81 -20.33
C PHE A 252 -0.62 -8.94 -21.51
#